data_AF-A0A932QMJ9-F1
#
_entry.id   AF-A0A932QMJ9-F1
#
_cell.length_a   1.000
_cell.length_b   1.000
_cell.length_c   1.000
_cell.angle_alpha   90.00
_cell.angle_beta   90.00
_cell.angle_gamma   90.00
#
_symmetry.space_group_name_H-M   'P 1'
#
loop_
_entity.id
_entity.type
_entity.pdbx_description
1 polymer ?
#
loop_
_entity_poly.entity_id
_entity_poly.type
_entity_poly.pdbx_seq_one_letter_code
_entity_poly.pdbx_strand_id
1 'polypeptide(L)'
;MKKVIIAVGILLLGALIFHTKKQSDAKALTLTCSGAKLSDKSCWENLFKKTLRTNGVDGALDLLAYAYDTTKAVGDSTCHDLTHFIGREAYKIFASGKSFPVSAKTAYCNYGFYHGVIEAMVGAKKPLTDAKKFCDYVDSAISKEAPEALLQCYHGIGHGAANNHDPRTWGSEQAMIAPALAICDQVSQSREERWRCASGVFHGLGRFYREHLYNLVMRTGDPFWFCTTQLRDEYKETCYRELVQSLGLVTDGTPKAIVSAINTIGEDVYAKEAMRAWGVPNYAFCTGVPQRLRSPCIESIARQRIQAGKPGSEVESGIQFCQETVLSTDEKTACFDFVFYWNSRWNVPEKAMKLCDTVTSTFKSECYRMIHN
;
A
#
# COMPACT_ATOMS: atom_id res chain seq x y z
N MET A 1 0.53 42.67 -23.38
CA MET A 1 1.67 41.96 -22.74
C MET A 1 1.98 42.44 -21.32
N LYS A 2 2.32 43.72 -21.06
CA LYS A 2 2.69 44.18 -19.68
C LYS A 2 1.66 43.88 -18.57
N LYS A 3 0.36 44.07 -18.81
CA LYS A 3 -0.70 43.76 -17.81
C LYS A 3 -0.82 42.27 -17.47
N VAL A 4 -0.55 41.39 -18.43
CA VAL A 4 -0.59 39.92 -18.24
C VAL A 4 0.61 39.46 -17.40
N ILE A 5 1.79 40.05 -17.65
CA ILE A 5 3.02 39.74 -16.88
C ILE A 5 2.86 40.14 -15.40
N ILE A 6 2.26 41.30 -15.12
CA ILE A 6 2.02 41.76 -13.74
C ILE A 6 1.02 40.84 -13.01
N ALA A 7 -0.06 40.43 -13.68
CA ALA A 7 -1.06 39.54 -13.09
C ALA A 7 -0.48 38.14 -12.77
N VAL A 8 0.34 37.58 -13.68
CA VAL A 8 1.04 36.31 -13.45
C VAL A 8 2.05 36.45 -12.30
N GLY A 9 2.79 37.57 -12.23
CA GLY A 9 3.72 37.84 -11.14
C GLY A 9 3.06 37.90 -9.75
N ILE A 10 1.90 38.55 -9.64
CA ILE A 10 1.13 38.63 -8.38
C ILE A 10 0.60 37.25 -7.96
N LEU A 11 0.09 36.45 -8.91
CA LEU A 11 -0.37 35.10 -8.63
C LEU A 11 0.76 34.18 -8.16
N LEU A 12 1.93 34.25 -8.81
CA LEU A 12 3.11 33.48 -8.41
C LEU A 12 3.63 33.90 -7.03
N LEU A 13 3.68 35.20 -6.73
CA LEU A 13 4.10 35.69 -5.42
C LEU A 13 3.11 35.28 -4.33
N GLY A 14 1.81 35.35 -4.60
CA GLY A 14 0.75 34.89 -3.69
C GLY A 14 0.83 33.39 -3.41
N ALA A 15 1.04 32.58 -4.44
CA ALA A 15 1.25 31.13 -4.30
C ALA A 15 2.50 30.81 -3.48
N LEU A 16 3.60 31.54 -3.71
CA LEU A 16 4.86 31.37 -2.96
C LEU A 16 4.71 31.74 -1.47
N ILE A 17 4.04 32.86 -1.18
CA ILE A 17 3.75 33.29 0.21
C ILE A 17 2.85 32.26 0.90
N PHE A 18 1.83 31.76 0.22
CA PHE A 18 0.95 30.74 0.77
C PHE A 18 1.70 29.42 1.05
N HIS A 19 2.56 29.00 0.13
CA HIS A 19 3.37 27.80 0.27
C HIS A 19 4.36 27.90 1.45
N THR A 20 5.10 29.02 1.54
CA THR A 20 6.06 29.26 2.63
C THR A 20 5.38 29.33 3.99
N LYS A 21 4.21 29.98 4.08
CA LYS A 21 3.41 29.99 5.31
C LYS A 21 2.97 28.58 5.73
N LYS A 22 2.43 27.80 4.80
CA LYS A 22 1.97 26.42 5.06
C LYS A 22 3.12 25.52 5.53
N GLN A 23 4.30 25.67 4.93
CA GLN A 23 5.49 24.94 5.35
C GLN A 23 5.99 25.38 6.74
N SER A 24 5.94 26.68 7.04
CA SER A 24 6.25 27.22 8.37
C SER A 24 5.29 26.68 9.43
N ASP A 25 3.99 26.62 9.14
CA ASP A 25 2.97 26.10 10.06
C ASP A 25 3.17 24.59 10.30
N ALA A 26 3.43 23.80 9.25
CA ALA A 26 3.76 22.38 9.37
C ALA A 26 5.03 22.16 10.21
N LYS A 27 6.06 22.97 9.99
CA LYS A 27 7.30 22.95 10.78
C LYS A 27 7.04 23.24 12.25
N ALA A 28 6.25 24.27 12.56
CA ALA A 28 5.88 24.59 13.95
C ALA A 28 5.07 23.45 14.60
N LEU A 29 4.16 22.82 13.86
CA LEU A 29 3.35 21.70 14.34
C LEU A 29 4.19 20.46 14.65
N THR A 30 5.12 20.08 13.76
CA THR A 30 5.99 18.90 13.97
C THR A 30 6.93 19.02 15.17
N LEU A 31 7.34 20.24 15.53
CA LEU A 31 8.11 20.47 16.77
C LEU A 31 7.37 19.96 18.02
N THR A 32 6.04 19.90 18.00
CA THR A 32 5.20 19.38 19.09
C THR A 32 5.48 17.89 19.39
N CYS A 33 5.82 17.11 18.36
CA CYS A 33 6.15 15.68 18.48
C CYS A 33 7.65 15.40 18.27
N SER A 34 8.52 16.37 18.57
CA SER A 34 9.97 16.22 18.44
C SER A 34 10.63 15.64 19.71
N GLY A 35 11.92 15.27 19.60
CA GLY A 35 12.71 14.76 20.73
C GLY A 35 12.21 13.42 21.26
N ALA A 36 12.01 13.32 22.59
CA ALA A 36 11.54 12.11 23.25
C ALA A 36 10.13 11.65 22.80
N LYS A 37 9.33 12.54 22.18
CA LYS A 37 7.99 12.24 21.65
C LYS A 37 8.01 11.76 20.20
N LEU A 38 9.18 11.71 19.56
CA LEU A 38 9.29 11.39 18.15
C LEU A 38 8.83 9.96 17.84
N SER A 39 9.07 9.03 18.76
CA SER A 39 8.61 7.64 18.69
C SER A 39 7.22 7.41 19.28
N ASP A 40 6.58 8.45 19.83
CA ASP A 40 5.26 8.34 20.44
C ASP A 40 4.17 8.46 19.37
N LYS A 41 3.64 7.30 18.95
CA LYS A 41 2.51 7.22 17.99
C LYS A 41 1.31 8.06 18.44
N SER A 42 1.03 8.13 19.74
CA SER A 42 -0.11 8.88 20.27
C SER A 42 0.07 10.40 20.11
N CYS A 43 1.31 10.90 20.13
CA CYS A 43 1.58 12.31 19.84
C CYS A 43 1.17 12.66 18.41
N TRP A 44 1.61 11.85 17.45
CA TRP A 44 1.30 12.02 16.04
C TRP A 44 -0.20 11.92 15.77
N GLU A 45 -0.87 10.88 16.29
CA GLU A 45 -2.32 10.70 16.14
C GLU A 45 -3.11 11.91 16.66
N ASN A 46 -2.75 12.44 17.84
CA ASN A 46 -3.40 13.63 18.40
C ASN A 46 -3.15 14.88 17.53
N LEU A 47 -1.94 15.04 17.01
CA LEU A 47 -1.59 16.14 16.12
C LEU A 47 -2.39 16.07 14.81
N PHE A 48 -2.44 14.91 14.14
CA PHE A 48 -3.23 14.73 12.93
C PHE A 48 -4.72 14.91 13.17
N LYS A 49 -5.26 14.43 14.29
CA LYS A 49 -6.66 14.65 14.66
C LYS A 49 -6.98 16.13 14.82
N LYS A 50 -6.10 16.90 15.45
CA LYS A 50 -6.24 18.35 15.56
C LYS A 50 -6.22 19.02 14.19
N THR A 51 -5.20 18.71 13.38
CA THR A 51 -5.03 19.26 12.02
C THR A 51 -6.20 18.91 11.11
N LEU A 52 -6.72 17.68 11.18
CA LEU A 52 -7.88 17.25 10.42
C LEU A 52 -9.12 18.09 10.73
N ARG A 53 -9.34 18.43 12.01
CA ARG A 53 -10.47 19.26 12.44
C ARG A 53 -10.35 20.72 11.99
N THR A 54 -9.13 21.25 11.93
CA THR A 54 -8.88 22.68 11.63
C THR A 54 -8.62 22.94 10.15
N ASN A 55 -7.97 22.01 9.46
CA ASN A 55 -7.44 22.17 8.09
C ASN A 55 -7.96 21.10 7.12
N GLY A 56 -8.82 20.18 7.57
CA GLY A 56 -9.37 19.11 6.74
C GLY A 56 -8.36 18.02 6.38
N VAL A 57 -8.81 17.09 5.54
CA VAL A 57 -8.04 15.90 5.12
C VAL A 57 -6.73 16.31 4.45
N ASP A 58 -6.80 17.24 3.50
CA ASP A 58 -5.65 17.76 2.77
C ASP A 58 -4.60 18.35 3.71
N GLY A 59 -5.01 19.18 4.68
CA GLY A 59 -4.09 19.76 5.65
C GLY A 59 -3.39 18.73 6.53
N ALA A 60 -4.10 17.66 6.93
CA ALA A 60 -3.50 16.56 7.68
C ALA A 60 -2.48 15.78 6.82
N LEU A 61 -2.76 15.56 5.54
CA LEU A 61 -1.86 14.87 4.62
C LEU A 61 -0.65 15.72 4.21
N ASP A 62 -0.79 17.03 4.13
CA ASP A 62 0.34 17.94 3.93
C ASP A 62 1.28 17.93 5.13
N LEU A 63 0.74 17.88 6.35
CA LEU A 63 1.54 17.71 7.56
C LEU A 63 2.26 16.35 7.57
N LEU A 64 1.60 15.29 7.09
CA LEU A 64 2.19 13.95 7.00
C LEU A 64 3.36 13.93 6.02
N ALA A 65 3.19 14.48 4.82
CA ALA A 65 4.26 14.56 3.82
C ALA A 65 5.46 15.35 4.35
N TYR A 66 5.22 16.46 5.06
CA TYR A 66 6.28 17.21 5.73
C TYR A 66 6.97 16.38 6.82
N ALA A 67 6.21 15.66 7.65
CA ALA A 67 6.78 14.83 8.71
C ALA A 67 7.61 13.65 8.15
N TYR A 68 7.17 13.05 7.04
CA TYR A 68 7.91 12.03 6.31
C TYR A 68 9.27 12.54 5.83
N ASP A 69 9.30 13.73 5.21
CA ASP A 69 10.53 14.33 4.68
C ASP A 69 11.52 14.78 5.78
N THR A 70 11.00 15.16 6.96
CA THR A 70 11.81 15.83 7.99
C THR A 70 12.10 14.98 9.20
N THR A 71 11.42 13.84 9.37
CA THR A 71 11.58 12.99 10.55
C THR A 71 11.72 11.52 10.16
N LYS A 72 12.80 10.88 10.60
CA LYS A 72 13.02 9.44 10.37
C LYS A 72 11.95 8.55 11.02
N ALA A 73 11.21 9.06 12.01
CA ALA A 73 10.20 8.28 12.72
C ALA A 73 8.93 8.06 11.90
N VAL A 74 8.61 8.97 10.98
CA VAL A 74 7.52 8.82 10.02
C VAL A 74 8.08 8.18 8.74
N GLY A 75 8.72 7.01 8.90
CA GLY A 75 9.11 6.15 7.77
C GLY A 75 7.92 5.36 7.23
N ASP A 76 8.16 4.43 6.30
CA ASP A 76 7.11 3.79 5.48
C ASP A 76 5.96 3.18 6.29
N SER A 77 6.28 2.29 7.24
CA SER A 77 5.26 1.60 8.04
C SER A 77 4.48 2.57 8.93
N THR A 78 5.18 3.49 9.61
CA THR A 78 4.56 4.53 10.42
C THR A 78 3.70 5.46 9.56
N CYS A 79 4.14 5.80 8.34
CA CYS A 79 3.38 6.66 7.45
C CYS A 79 2.08 5.99 7.02
N HIS A 80 2.13 4.70 6.66
CA HIS A 80 0.92 3.93 6.35
C HIS A 80 -0.05 3.92 7.55
N ASP A 81 0.43 3.58 8.74
CA ASP A 81 -0.36 3.58 9.97
C ASP A 81 -1.01 4.94 10.27
N LEU A 82 -0.30 6.03 10.04
CA LEU A 82 -0.80 7.39 10.26
C LEU A 82 -1.83 7.80 9.20
N THR A 83 -1.63 7.45 7.92
CA THR A 83 -2.68 7.66 6.89
C THR A 83 -3.94 6.87 7.20
N HIS A 84 -3.79 5.64 7.70
CA HIS A 84 -4.88 4.81 8.18
C HIS A 84 -5.65 5.49 9.30
N PHE A 85 -4.94 5.99 10.32
CA PHE A 85 -5.55 6.79 11.37
C PHE A 85 -6.31 8.02 10.84
N ILE A 86 -5.71 8.78 9.92
CA ILE A 86 -6.35 9.96 9.30
C ILE A 86 -7.64 9.55 8.58
N GLY A 87 -7.63 8.44 7.84
CA GLY A 87 -8.81 7.89 7.17
C GLY A 87 -9.94 7.53 8.15
N ARG A 88 -9.63 6.83 9.24
CA ARG A 88 -10.62 6.51 10.28
C ARG A 88 -11.25 7.76 10.90
N GLU A 89 -10.45 8.78 11.21
CA GLU A 89 -10.95 10.03 11.77
C GLU A 89 -11.74 10.84 10.73
N ALA A 90 -11.35 10.80 9.45
CA ALA A 90 -12.09 11.44 8.36
C ALA A 90 -13.47 10.82 8.18
N TYR A 91 -13.60 9.49 8.29
CA TYR A 91 -14.90 8.83 8.27
C TYR A 91 -15.82 9.31 9.41
N LYS A 92 -15.29 9.57 10.62
CA LYS A 92 -16.11 10.10 11.73
C LYS A 92 -16.69 11.48 11.41
N ILE A 93 -15.92 12.31 10.69
CA ILE A 93 -16.39 13.61 10.20
C ILE A 93 -17.48 13.39 9.14
N PHE A 94 -17.27 12.47 8.19
CA PHE A 94 -18.27 12.11 7.18
C PHE A 94 -19.58 11.59 7.78
N ALA A 95 -19.49 10.67 8.74
CA ALA A 95 -20.64 10.12 9.44
C ALA A 95 -21.44 11.18 10.23
N SER A 96 -20.84 12.34 10.55
CA SER A 96 -21.53 13.49 11.15
C SER A 96 -22.27 14.39 10.15
N GLY A 97 -22.35 13.98 8.87
CA GLY A 97 -23.02 14.72 7.80
C GLY A 97 -22.12 15.74 7.09
N LYS A 98 -20.81 15.77 7.38
CA LYS A 98 -19.85 16.69 6.75
C LYS A 98 -19.05 15.95 5.68
N SER A 99 -19.19 16.33 4.42
CA SER A 99 -18.35 15.78 3.34
C SER A 99 -16.88 16.18 3.49
N PHE A 100 -15.98 15.35 2.97
CA PHE A 100 -14.59 15.72 2.72
C PHE A 100 -14.20 15.37 1.28
N PRO A 101 -13.36 16.18 0.62
CA PRO A 101 -12.85 15.86 -0.70
C PRO A 101 -11.81 14.73 -0.62
N VAL A 102 -11.78 13.89 -1.65
CA VAL A 102 -10.69 12.94 -1.93
C VAL A 102 -9.78 13.61 -2.96
N SER A 103 -8.46 13.45 -2.82
CA SER A 103 -7.47 14.08 -3.69
C SER A 103 -6.31 13.12 -3.98
N ALA A 104 -5.40 13.43 -4.89
CA ALA A 104 -4.20 12.62 -5.09
C ALA A 104 -3.41 12.34 -3.78
N LYS A 105 -3.50 13.24 -2.79
CA LYS A 105 -2.82 13.08 -1.49
C LYS A 105 -3.38 11.93 -0.65
N THR A 106 -4.66 11.57 -0.82
CA THR A 106 -5.24 10.44 -0.08
C THR A 106 -4.65 9.10 -0.54
N ALA A 107 -3.88 9.06 -1.63
CA ALA A 107 -3.09 7.90 -2.05
C ALA A 107 -1.71 7.79 -1.38
N TYR A 108 -1.26 8.80 -0.62
CA TYR A 108 0.04 8.78 0.04
C TYR A 108 0.22 7.55 0.94
N CYS A 109 1.49 7.13 1.07
CA CYS A 109 1.92 6.06 1.97
C CYS A 109 1.16 4.76 1.78
N ASN A 110 1.14 4.30 0.52
CA ASN A 110 0.50 3.06 0.10
C ASN A 110 -1.00 3.05 0.44
N TYR A 111 -1.71 4.13 0.14
CA TYR A 111 -3.19 4.18 0.15
C TYR A 111 -3.84 3.93 1.52
N GLY A 112 -3.10 4.06 2.63
CA GLY A 112 -3.61 3.72 3.96
C GLY A 112 -4.83 4.54 4.39
N PHE A 113 -5.02 5.75 3.85
CA PHE A 113 -6.23 6.55 4.07
C PHE A 113 -7.51 5.80 3.71
N TYR A 114 -7.56 5.13 2.55
CA TYR A 114 -8.76 4.41 2.12
C TYR A 114 -9.03 3.19 2.99
N HIS A 115 -7.98 2.49 3.41
CA HIS A 115 -8.10 1.37 4.37
C HIS A 115 -8.77 1.87 5.66
N GLY A 116 -8.28 2.99 6.21
CA GLY A 116 -8.84 3.60 7.41
C GLY A 116 -10.30 4.03 7.27
N VAL A 117 -10.68 4.68 6.17
CA VAL A 117 -12.08 5.08 5.93
C VAL A 117 -12.99 3.85 5.85
N ILE A 118 -12.60 2.85 5.04
CA ILE A 118 -13.42 1.67 4.81
C ILE A 118 -13.55 0.82 6.08
N GLU A 119 -12.48 0.63 6.83
CA GLU A 119 -12.55 -0.13 8.09
C GLU A 119 -13.47 0.54 9.10
N ALA A 120 -13.41 1.86 9.23
CA ALA A 120 -14.31 2.58 10.12
C ALA A 120 -15.77 2.48 9.65
N MET A 121 -16.00 2.44 8.33
CA MET A 121 -17.32 2.25 7.73
C MET A 121 -17.88 0.84 7.94
N VAL A 122 -17.08 -0.20 7.66
CA VAL A 122 -17.45 -1.60 7.84
C VAL A 122 -17.62 -1.92 9.32
N GLY A 123 -16.72 -1.44 10.19
CA GLY A 123 -16.81 -1.60 11.63
C GLY A 123 -18.03 -0.91 12.26
N ALA A 124 -18.52 0.17 11.64
CA ALA A 124 -19.79 0.80 12.01
C ALA A 124 -21.03 0.02 11.54
N LYS A 125 -20.86 -1.20 11.01
CA LYS A 125 -21.92 -2.08 10.48
C LYS A 125 -22.80 -1.40 9.44
N LYS A 126 -22.21 -0.49 8.65
CA LYS A 126 -22.90 0.09 7.50
C LYS A 126 -23.13 -0.98 6.43
N PRO A 127 -24.18 -0.86 5.61
CA PRO A 127 -24.37 -1.73 4.45
C PRO A 127 -23.12 -1.74 3.57
N LEU A 128 -22.72 -2.91 3.08
CA LEU A 128 -21.57 -3.06 2.17
C LEU A 128 -21.73 -2.24 0.87
N THR A 129 -22.98 -1.95 0.49
CA THR A 129 -23.30 -1.05 -0.60
C THR A 129 -22.77 0.37 -0.39
N ASP A 130 -22.64 0.82 0.86
CA ASP A 130 -22.10 2.15 1.18
C ASP A 130 -20.58 2.18 1.00
N ALA A 131 -19.89 1.09 1.39
CA ALA A 131 -18.46 0.92 1.14
C ALA A 131 -18.16 0.90 -0.36
N LYS A 132 -18.97 0.16 -1.14
CA LYS A 132 -18.86 0.17 -2.60
C LYS A 132 -19.09 1.56 -3.19
N LYS A 133 -20.17 2.26 -2.80
CA LYS A 133 -20.44 3.63 -3.26
C LYS A 133 -19.30 4.59 -2.93
N PHE A 134 -18.66 4.42 -1.78
CA PHE A 134 -17.48 5.22 -1.44
C PHE A 134 -16.32 4.91 -2.38
N CYS A 135 -16.04 3.64 -2.70
CA CYS A 135 -15.01 3.28 -3.68
C CYS A 135 -15.34 3.82 -5.09
N ASP A 136 -16.59 3.77 -5.53
CA ASP A 136 -17.04 4.34 -6.80
C ASP A 136 -16.84 5.88 -6.83
N TYR A 137 -17.07 6.55 -5.70
CA TYR A 137 -16.77 7.98 -5.53
C TYR A 137 -15.28 8.27 -5.59
N VAL A 138 -14.44 7.48 -4.92
CA VAL A 138 -12.97 7.60 -4.96
C VAL A 138 -12.49 7.48 -6.41
N ASP A 139 -12.93 6.46 -7.13
CA ASP A 139 -12.57 6.26 -8.54
C ASP A 139 -12.97 7.46 -9.41
N SER A 140 -14.21 7.90 -9.28
CA SER A 140 -14.73 9.05 -10.03
C SER A 140 -13.98 10.35 -9.72
N ALA A 141 -13.52 10.51 -8.48
CA ALA A 141 -12.86 11.73 -8.03
C ALA A 141 -11.41 11.83 -8.51
N ILE A 142 -10.65 10.72 -8.47
CA ILE A 142 -9.19 10.78 -8.57
C ILE A 142 -8.54 9.69 -9.44
N SER A 143 -9.29 8.87 -10.18
CA SER A 143 -8.70 7.86 -11.09
C SER A 143 -7.70 8.45 -12.09
N LYS A 144 -7.90 9.71 -12.49
CA LYS A 144 -6.98 10.45 -13.37
C LYS A 144 -5.71 10.94 -12.70
N GLU A 145 -5.56 10.76 -11.39
CA GLU A 145 -4.47 11.29 -10.57
C GLU A 145 -3.78 10.16 -9.78
N ALA A 146 -4.56 9.20 -9.29
CA ALA A 146 -4.10 7.99 -8.60
C ALA A 146 -4.95 6.78 -9.06
N PRO A 147 -4.60 6.16 -10.20
CA PRO A 147 -5.43 5.13 -10.84
C PRO A 147 -5.67 3.87 -9.99
N GLU A 148 -4.78 3.53 -9.05
CA GLU A 148 -4.98 2.38 -8.14
C GLU A 148 -5.93 2.65 -6.96
N ALA A 149 -6.41 3.89 -6.76
CA ALA A 149 -7.17 4.23 -5.56
C ALA A 149 -8.44 3.37 -5.40
N LEU A 150 -9.12 3.05 -6.50
CA LEU A 150 -10.27 2.14 -6.51
C LEU A 150 -9.91 0.75 -5.94
N LEU A 151 -8.84 0.17 -6.46
CA LEU A 151 -8.39 -1.18 -6.10
C LEU A 151 -7.92 -1.27 -4.65
N GLN A 152 -7.29 -0.21 -4.15
CA GLN A 152 -6.89 -0.10 -2.75
C GLN A 152 -8.09 0.13 -1.82
N CYS A 153 -9.15 0.79 -2.32
CA CYS A 153 -10.42 0.87 -1.61
C CYS A 153 -11.05 -0.52 -1.44
N TYR A 154 -11.06 -1.37 -2.48
CA TYR A 154 -11.51 -2.77 -2.37
C TYR A 154 -10.65 -3.60 -1.41
N HIS A 155 -9.33 -3.40 -1.41
CA HIS A 155 -8.45 -4.00 -0.39
C HIS A 155 -8.90 -3.62 1.03
N GLY A 156 -9.21 -2.34 1.26
CA GLY A 156 -9.79 -1.86 2.51
C GLY A 156 -11.10 -2.58 2.89
N ILE A 157 -11.97 -2.91 1.92
CA ILE A 157 -13.23 -3.66 2.18
C ILE A 157 -12.91 -5.03 2.76
N GLY A 158 -12.00 -5.77 2.12
CA GLY A 158 -11.59 -7.09 2.59
C GLY A 158 -10.99 -7.05 3.99
N HIS A 159 -10.12 -6.08 4.24
CA HIS A 159 -9.51 -5.92 5.56
C HIS A 159 -10.56 -5.57 6.64
N GLY A 160 -11.47 -4.63 6.37
CA GLY A 160 -12.59 -4.31 7.27
C GLY A 160 -13.52 -5.50 7.51
N ALA A 161 -13.82 -6.27 6.48
CA ALA A 161 -14.65 -7.47 6.58
C ALA A 161 -13.99 -8.57 7.42
N ALA A 162 -12.68 -8.79 7.25
CA ALA A 162 -11.94 -9.75 8.05
C ALA A 162 -11.94 -9.38 9.54
N ASN A 163 -11.85 -8.09 9.88
CA ASN A 163 -11.91 -7.62 11.27
C ASN A 163 -13.29 -7.74 11.93
N ASN A 164 -14.35 -8.00 11.15
CA ASN A 164 -15.74 -8.09 11.63
C ASN A 164 -16.26 -9.54 11.54
N HIS A 165 -15.51 -10.50 12.10
CA HIS A 165 -15.87 -11.90 12.16
C HIS A 165 -16.64 -12.28 13.45
N ASP A 166 -17.34 -13.40 13.41
CA ASP A 166 -18.07 -13.95 14.56
C ASP A 166 -17.11 -14.54 15.61
N PRO A 167 -17.15 -14.10 16.89
CA PRO A 167 -16.32 -14.66 17.95
C PRO A 167 -16.43 -16.17 18.15
N ARG A 168 -17.54 -16.79 17.74
CA ARG A 168 -17.73 -18.25 17.78
C ARG A 168 -16.83 -19.00 16.80
N THR A 169 -16.21 -18.31 15.85
CA THR A 169 -15.32 -18.89 14.82
C THR A 169 -13.84 -18.78 15.19
N TRP A 170 -13.49 -18.14 16.31
CA TRP A 170 -12.11 -17.99 16.77
C TRP A 170 -11.39 -19.33 16.88
N GLY A 171 -10.12 -19.36 16.49
CA GLY A 171 -9.32 -20.58 16.37
C GLY A 171 -9.51 -21.35 15.05
N SER A 172 -10.37 -20.88 14.13
CA SER A 172 -10.54 -21.47 12.80
C SER A 172 -10.37 -20.42 11.71
N GLU A 173 -9.22 -20.46 11.03
CA GLU A 173 -8.87 -19.52 9.96
C GLU A 173 -9.97 -19.44 8.91
N GLN A 174 -10.39 -20.59 8.37
CA GLN A 174 -11.37 -20.64 7.30
C GLN A 174 -12.75 -20.15 7.76
N ALA A 175 -13.18 -20.51 8.97
CA ALA A 175 -14.48 -20.07 9.47
C ALA A 175 -14.51 -18.56 9.73
N MET A 176 -13.39 -17.98 10.15
CA MET A 176 -13.26 -16.54 10.36
C MET A 176 -13.27 -15.75 9.04
N ILE A 177 -12.56 -16.21 8.01
CA ILE A 177 -12.40 -15.44 6.77
C ILE A 177 -13.45 -15.74 5.69
N ALA A 178 -14.11 -16.91 5.72
CA ALA A 178 -15.08 -17.29 4.69
C ALA A 178 -16.20 -16.25 4.49
N PRO A 179 -16.80 -15.66 5.55
CA PRO A 179 -17.77 -14.58 5.37
C PRO A 179 -17.17 -13.35 4.68
N ALA A 180 -15.91 -13.01 4.98
CA ALA A 180 -15.23 -11.87 4.37
C ALA A 180 -14.92 -12.10 2.88
N LEU A 181 -14.53 -13.33 2.49
CA LEU A 181 -14.35 -13.70 1.09
C LEU A 181 -15.67 -13.70 0.32
N ALA A 182 -16.78 -14.10 0.95
CA ALA A 182 -18.12 -13.99 0.36
C ALA A 182 -18.53 -12.53 0.12
N ILE A 183 -18.12 -11.62 1.02
CA ILE A 183 -18.30 -10.18 0.82
C ILE A 183 -17.51 -9.71 -0.40
N CYS A 184 -16.24 -10.12 -0.55
CA CYS A 184 -15.45 -9.81 -1.75
C CYS A 184 -16.13 -10.33 -3.02
N ASP A 185 -16.73 -11.52 -2.98
CA ASP A 185 -17.48 -12.08 -4.10
C ASP A 185 -18.69 -11.22 -4.51
N GLN A 186 -19.35 -10.61 -3.51
CA GLN A 186 -20.55 -9.79 -3.67
C GLN A 186 -20.26 -8.37 -4.16
N VAL A 187 -19.21 -7.72 -3.64
CA VAL A 187 -18.95 -6.30 -3.92
C VAL A 187 -18.16 -6.08 -5.21
N SER A 188 -17.34 -7.05 -5.61
CA SER A 188 -16.44 -6.93 -6.74
C SER A 188 -17.10 -7.30 -8.07
N GLN A 189 -16.94 -6.44 -9.06
CA GLN A 189 -17.43 -6.56 -10.43
C GLN A 189 -16.37 -7.16 -11.37
N SER A 190 -15.09 -7.05 -11.04
CA SER A 190 -13.99 -7.63 -11.82
C SER A 190 -13.17 -8.65 -11.04
N ARG A 191 -12.38 -9.46 -11.76
CA ARG A 191 -11.36 -10.36 -11.15
C ARG A 191 -10.38 -9.56 -10.30
N GLU A 192 -9.99 -8.36 -10.75
CA GLU A 192 -8.98 -7.55 -10.07
C GLU A 192 -9.50 -6.94 -8.77
N GLU A 193 -10.71 -6.39 -8.76
CA GLU A 193 -11.35 -5.90 -7.53
C GLU A 193 -11.50 -7.02 -6.51
N ARG A 194 -11.86 -8.23 -6.98
CA ARG A 194 -12.03 -9.43 -6.14
C ARG A 194 -10.70 -9.90 -5.56
N TRP A 195 -9.67 -9.97 -6.40
CA TRP A 195 -8.30 -10.27 -6.00
C TRP A 195 -7.83 -9.25 -4.96
N ARG A 196 -8.06 -7.95 -5.17
CA ARG A 196 -7.66 -6.89 -4.23
C ARG A 196 -8.38 -6.98 -2.91
N CYS A 197 -9.69 -7.19 -2.94
CA CYS A 197 -10.49 -7.40 -1.73
C CYS A 197 -9.99 -8.64 -0.95
N ALA A 198 -9.80 -9.78 -1.61
CA ALA A 198 -9.30 -10.98 -0.96
C ALA A 198 -7.90 -10.78 -0.37
N SER A 199 -7.02 -10.04 -1.04
CA SER A 199 -5.72 -9.66 -0.48
C SER A 199 -5.87 -8.87 0.84
N GLY A 200 -6.88 -8.01 0.97
CA GLY A 200 -7.21 -7.36 2.25
C GLY A 200 -7.65 -8.34 3.34
N VAL A 201 -8.42 -9.37 2.98
CA VAL A 201 -8.86 -10.42 3.92
C VAL A 201 -7.66 -11.22 4.45
N PHE A 202 -6.80 -11.70 3.55
CA PHE A 202 -5.63 -12.49 3.94
C PHE A 202 -4.57 -11.64 4.66
N HIS A 203 -4.46 -10.35 4.32
CA HIS A 203 -3.62 -9.40 5.07
C HIS A 203 -4.08 -9.30 6.53
N GLY A 204 -5.39 -9.16 6.75
CA GLY A 204 -5.99 -9.16 8.09
C GLY A 204 -5.71 -10.46 8.85
N LEU A 205 -5.84 -11.61 8.20
CA LEU A 205 -5.49 -12.90 8.81
C LEU A 205 -4.00 -13.00 9.17
N GLY A 206 -3.12 -12.53 8.29
CA GLY A 206 -1.68 -12.43 8.57
C GLY A 206 -1.40 -11.60 9.83
N ARG A 207 -2.13 -10.49 10.00
CA ARG A 207 -2.07 -9.66 11.22
C ARG A 207 -2.57 -10.41 12.45
N PHE A 208 -3.66 -11.17 12.35
CA PHE A 208 -4.19 -11.93 13.50
C PHE A 208 -3.15 -12.91 14.07
N TYR A 209 -2.37 -13.56 13.19
CA TYR A 209 -1.25 -14.39 13.64
C TYR A 209 -0.15 -13.59 14.33
N ARG A 210 0.30 -12.47 13.73
CA ARG A 210 1.41 -11.66 14.28
C ARG A 210 1.08 -11.02 15.63
N GLU A 211 -0.18 -10.69 15.83
CA GLU A 211 -0.68 -10.05 17.06
C GLU A 211 -1.26 -11.05 18.08
N HIS A 212 -1.18 -12.36 17.80
CA HIS A 212 -1.73 -13.43 18.65
C HIS A 212 -3.22 -13.22 19.00
N LEU A 213 -4.01 -12.78 18.01
CA LEU A 213 -5.43 -12.50 18.18
C LEU A 213 -6.27 -13.76 17.94
N TYR A 214 -7.45 -13.78 18.56
CA TYR A 214 -8.55 -14.69 18.21
C TYR A 214 -8.19 -16.18 18.26
N ASN A 215 -7.25 -16.56 19.14
CA ASN A 215 -6.75 -17.92 19.32
C ASN A 215 -6.15 -18.56 18.05
N LEU A 216 -5.67 -17.74 17.11
CA LEU A 216 -5.01 -18.23 15.90
C LEU A 216 -3.52 -18.42 16.12
N VAL A 217 -3.01 -19.56 15.66
CA VAL A 217 -1.57 -19.90 15.68
C VAL A 217 -1.19 -20.46 14.32
N MET A 218 -0.19 -19.85 13.68
CA MET A 218 0.30 -20.33 12.39
C MET A 218 0.99 -21.69 12.58
N ARG A 219 0.70 -22.64 11.68
CA ARG A 219 1.24 -24.01 11.77
C ARG A 219 2.70 -24.05 11.35
N THR A 220 3.58 -24.60 12.19
CA THR A 220 5.02 -24.66 11.92
C THR A 220 5.40 -25.55 10.74
N GLY A 221 4.73 -26.70 10.58
CA GLY A 221 5.07 -27.65 9.50
C GLY A 221 4.46 -27.32 8.15
N ASP A 222 3.37 -26.54 8.13
CA ASP A 222 2.66 -26.17 6.90
C ASP A 222 1.97 -24.80 7.10
N PRO A 223 2.73 -23.69 7.04
CA PRO A 223 2.18 -22.35 7.28
C PRO A 223 1.14 -21.91 6.26
N PHE A 224 1.11 -22.56 5.09
CA PHE A 224 0.20 -22.25 4.00
C PHE A 224 -0.89 -23.32 3.81
N TRP A 225 -1.07 -24.21 4.79
CA TRP A 225 -1.98 -25.36 4.69
C TRP A 225 -3.37 -24.97 4.16
N PHE A 226 -3.93 -23.85 4.63
CA PHE A 226 -5.26 -23.41 4.21
C PHE A 226 -5.25 -22.57 2.93
N CYS A 227 -4.11 -22.08 2.45
CA CYS A 227 -4.05 -21.48 1.11
C CYS A 227 -4.37 -22.52 0.04
N THR A 228 -3.95 -23.78 0.23
CA THR A 228 -4.26 -24.88 -0.70
C THR A 228 -5.75 -25.20 -0.77
N THR A 229 -6.52 -24.89 0.30
CA THR A 229 -7.95 -25.20 0.40
C THR A 229 -8.84 -24.12 -0.22
N GLN A 230 -8.28 -23.00 -0.67
CA GLN A 230 -9.07 -21.93 -1.29
C GLN A 230 -9.59 -22.38 -2.66
N LEU A 231 -10.87 -22.11 -2.92
CA LEU A 231 -11.57 -22.63 -4.11
C LEU A 231 -11.24 -21.90 -5.42
N ARG A 232 -10.77 -20.65 -5.32
CA ARG A 232 -10.47 -19.79 -6.47
C ARG A 232 -8.98 -19.56 -6.58
N ASP A 233 -8.45 -19.54 -7.80
CA ASP A 233 -7.02 -19.30 -8.02
C ASP A 233 -6.61 -17.90 -7.56
N GLU A 234 -7.45 -16.88 -7.74
CA GLU A 234 -7.21 -15.54 -7.19
C GLU A 234 -7.12 -15.52 -5.66
N TYR A 235 -7.81 -16.42 -4.96
CA TYR A 235 -7.77 -16.52 -3.49
C TYR A 235 -6.54 -17.29 -3.03
N LYS A 236 -6.15 -18.35 -3.74
CA LYS A 236 -4.87 -19.03 -3.49
C LYS A 236 -3.71 -18.05 -3.64
N GLU A 237 -3.66 -17.36 -4.78
CA GLU A 237 -2.61 -16.39 -5.09
C GLU A 237 -2.47 -15.31 -4.01
N THR A 238 -3.58 -14.69 -3.62
CA THR A 238 -3.59 -13.65 -2.57
C THR A 238 -3.29 -14.20 -1.17
N CYS A 239 -3.71 -15.42 -0.87
CA CYS A 239 -3.37 -16.09 0.39
C CYS A 239 -1.86 -16.27 0.55
N TYR A 240 -1.20 -16.86 -0.47
CA TYR A 240 0.25 -17.03 -0.45
C TYR A 240 0.99 -15.69 -0.41
N ARG A 241 0.53 -14.71 -1.20
CA ARG A 241 1.08 -13.35 -1.22
C ARG A 241 1.10 -12.70 0.16
N GLU A 242 -0.03 -12.73 0.88
CA GLU A 242 -0.20 -11.92 2.08
C GLU A 242 0.34 -12.63 3.33
N LEU A 243 0.22 -13.96 3.41
CA LEU A 243 0.68 -14.72 4.59
C LEU A 243 2.19 -14.93 4.63
N VAL A 244 2.89 -14.76 3.51
CA VAL A 244 4.36 -14.85 3.51
C VAL A 244 5.00 -13.87 4.51
N GLN A 245 4.33 -12.74 4.77
CA GLN A 245 4.74 -11.74 5.77
C GLN A 245 4.75 -12.28 7.21
N SER A 246 4.05 -13.38 7.47
CA SER A 246 3.93 -13.99 8.79
C SER A 246 4.81 -15.24 8.95
N LEU A 247 5.60 -15.63 7.93
CA LEU A 247 6.50 -16.78 8.03
C LEU A 247 7.57 -16.63 9.11
N GLY A 248 7.93 -15.40 9.49
CA GLY A 248 8.84 -15.14 10.62
C GLY A 248 8.34 -15.67 11.96
N LEU A 249 7.03 -15.98 12.09
CA LEU A 249 6.45 -16.54 13.32
C LEU A 249 6.71 -18.04 13.50
N VAL A 250 6.98 -18.75 12.41
CA VAL A 250 7.09 -20.21 12.39
C VAL A 250 8.42 -20.71 11.83
N THR A 251 9.22 -19.80 11.29
CA THR A 251 10.62 -20.04 10.94
C THR A 251 11.51 -19.46 12.04
N ASP A 252 12.81 -19.71 11.99
CA ASP A 252 13.79 -19.01 12.84
C ASP A 252 13.95 -17.52 12.48
N GLY A 253 13.08 -16.99 11.60
CA GLY A 253 13.11 -15.63 11.09
C GLY A 253 14.25 -15.35 10.11
N THR A 254 15.12 -16.32 9.84
CA THR A 254 16.24 -16.12 8.93
C THR A 254 15.75 -16.06 7.49
N PRO A 255 16.36 -15.21 6.64
CA PRO A 255 16.05 -15.17 5.22
C PRO A 255 16.08 -16.54 4.54
N LYS A 256 17.02 -17.40 4.93
CA LYS A 256 17.17 -18.75 4.37
C LYS A 256 16.00 -19.66 4.74
N ALA A 257 15.54 -19.63 6.00
CA ALA A 257 14.41 -20.45 6.42
C ALA A 257 13.11 -20.02 5.75
N ILE A 258 12.90 -18.70 5.58
CA ILE A 258 11.72 -18.19 4.89
C ILE A 258 11.71 -18.61 3.40
N VAL A 259 12.83 -18.48 2.70
CA VAL A 259 12.95 -18.98 1.31
C VAL A 259 12.74 -20.49 1.23
N SER A 260 13.24 -21.25 2.21
CA SER A 260 13.00 -22.69 2.28
C SER A 260 11.50 -23.01 2.40
N ALA A 261 10.76 -22.26 3.21
CA ALA A 261 9.31 -22.40 3.35
C ALA A 261 8.55 -21.96 2.09
N ILE A 262 9.00 -20.92 1.38
CA ILE A 262 8.41 -20.53 0.09
C ILE A 262 8.67 -21.60 -0.97
N ASN A 263 9.84 -22.24 -0.95
CA ASN A 263 10.22 -23.26 -1.92
C ASN A 263 9.46 -24.59 -1.76
N THR A 264 8.76 -24.80 -0.64
CA THR A 264 7.90 -26.00 -0.47
C THR A 264 6.54 -25.84 -1.16
N ILE A 265 6.19 -24.63 -1.61
CA ILE A 265 4.98 -24.39 -2.40
C ILE A 265 5.14 -25.08 -3.76
N GLY A 266 4.29 -26.08 -4.03
CA GLY A 266 4.41 -26.93 -5.22
C GLY A 266 4.24 -26.14 -6.51
N GLU A 267 3.22 -25.31 -6.58
CA GLU A 267 2.85 -24.52 -7.75
C GLU A 267 3.75 -23.28 -7.91
N ASP A 268 4.44 -23.23 -9.04
CA ASP A 268 5.40 -22.17 -9.38
C ASP A 268 4.79 -20.76 -9.29
N VAL A 269 3.54 -20.58 -9.74
CA VAL A 269 2.86 -19.28 -9.73
C VAL A 269 2.72 -18.71 -8.33
N TYR A 270 2.37 -19.54 -7.34
CA TYR A 270 2.15 -19.12 -5.96
C TYR A 270 3.47 -18.91 -5.22
N ALA A 271 4.46 -19.77 -5.47
CA ALA A 271 5.79 -19.61 -4.89
C ALA A 271 6.47 -18.30 -5.36
N LYS A 272 6.32 -17.97 -6.64
CA LYS A 272 6.81 -16.72 -7.22
C LYS A 272 6.11 -15.52 -6.58
N GLU A 273 4.79 -15.56 -6.43
CA GLU A 273 4.05 -14.47 -5.80
C GLU A 273 4.42 -14.29 -4.31
N ALA A 274 4.55 -15.38 -3.55
CA ALA A 274 5.03 -15.33 -2.17
C ALA A 274 6.43 -14.70 -2.08
N MET A 275 7.36 -15.11 -2.96
CA MET A 275 8.71 -14.56 -2.99
C MET A 275 8.72 -13.06 -3.34
N ARG A 276 7.94 -12.61 -4.34
CA ARG A 276 7.78 -11.17 -4.64
C ARG A 276 7.30 -10.40 -3.42
N ALA A 277 6.35 -10.98 -2.70
CA ALA A 277 5.68 -10.30 -1.62
C ALA A 277 6.49 -10.24 -0.32
N TRP A 278 7.38 -11.20 -0.02
CA TRP A 278 8.03 -11.31 1.29
C TRP A 278 8.86 -10.08 1.72
N GLY A 279 9.70 -9.56 0.84
CA GLY A 279 10.61 -8.47 1.18
C GLY A 279 11.99 -8.99 1.56
N VAL A 280 12.84 -9.18 0.53
CA VAL A 280 14.22 -9.66 0.69
C VAL A 280 15.22 -8.54 0.99
N PRO A 281 16.28 -8.83 1.78
CA PRO A 281 17.14 -7.80 2.34
C PRO A 281 18.05 -7.10 1.32
N ASN A 282 18.60 -7.82 0.34
CA ASN A 282 19.50 -7.25 -0.67
C ASN A 282 19.76 -8.23 -1.84
N TYR A 283 20.40 -7.73 -2.91
CA TYR A 283 20.74 -8.50 -4.10
C TYR A 283 21.63 -9.72 -3.82
N ALA A 284 22.65 -9.58 -2.94
CA ALA A 284 23.57 -10.67 -2.63
C ALA A 284 22.86 -11.88 -2.03
N PHE A 285 21.73 -11.68 -1.34
CA PHE A 285 20.88 -12.78 -0.91
C PHE A 285 20.22 -13.52 -2.09
N CYS A 286 19.72 -12.79 -3.08
CA CYS A 286 19.02 -13.36 -4.24
C CYS A 286 19.91 -14.22 -5.15
N THR A 287 21.24 -14.08 -5.09
CA THR A 287 22.13 -14.95 -5.87
C THR A 287 22.22 -16.38 -5.30
N GLY A 288 21.85 -16.56 -4.01
CA GLY A 288 21.87 -17.85 -3.31
C GLY A 288 20.51 -18.54 -3.21
N VAL A 289 19.43 -17.97 -3.76
CA VAL A 289 18.09 -18.57 -3.72
C VAL A 289 17.92 -19.59 -4.86
N PRO A 290 17.00 -20.56 -4.74
CA PRO A 290 16.71 -21.50 -5.84
C PRO A 290 16.39 -20.78 -7.15
N GLN A 291 16.85 -21.31 -8.28
CA GLN A 291 16.75 -20.65 -9.59
C GLN A 291 15.30 -20.20 -9.92
N ARG A 292 14.30 -21.03 -9.60
CA ARG A 292 12.87 -20.70 -9.82
C ARG A 292 12.37 -19.48 -9.05
N LEU A 293 13.05 -19.09 -7.97
CA LEU A 293 12.71 -17.95 -7.10
C LEU A 293 13.63 -16.75 -7.31
N ARG A 294 14.66 -16.86 -8.17
CA ARG A 294 15.66 -15.80 -8.35
C ARG A 294 15.06 -14.51 -8.90
N SER A 295 14.33 -14.56 -10.01
CA SER A 295 13.68 -13.35 -10.56
C SER A 295 12.64 -12.75 -9.61
N PRO A 296 11.71 -13.52 -9.01
CA PRO A 296 10.82 -13.00 -7.96
C PRO A 296 11.53 -12.37 -6.76
N CYS A 297 12.72 -12.86 -6.39
CA CYS A 297 13.54 -12.27 -5.34
C CYS A 297 14.00 -10.86 -5.75
N ILE A 298 14.49 -10.68 -6.99
CA ILE A 298 14.86 -9.37 -7.52
C ILE A 298 13.65 -8.42 -7.57
N GLU A 299 12.51 -8.91 -8.06
CA GLU A 299 11.24 -8.16 -8.08
C GLU A 299 10.82 -7.72 -6.68
N SER A 300 11.05 -8.54 -5.65
CA SER A 300 10.76 -8.20 -4.25
C SER A 300 11.64 -7.06 -3.72
N ILE A 301 12.91 -6.96 -4.16
CA ILE A 301 13.76 -5.80 -3.83
C ILE A 301 13.20 -4.54 -4.50
N ALA A 302 12.86 -4.62 -5.79
CA ALA A 302 12.25 -3.51 -6.51
C ALA A 302 10.94 -3.06 -5.84
N ARG A 303 10.09 -4.00 -5.42
CA ARG A 303 8.88 -3.73 -4.66
C ARG A 303 9.15 -2.96 -3.38
N GLN A 304 10.11 -3.38 -2.57
CA GLN A 304 10.45 -2.67 -1.33
C GLN A 304 10.95 -1.26 -1.61
N ARG A 305 11.76 -1.06 -2.66
CA ARG A 305 12.21 0.27 -3.08
C ARG A 305 11.03 1.16 -3.47
N ILE A 306 10.05 0.61 -4.18
CA ILE A 306 8.82 1.32 -4.53
C ILE A 306 8.02 1.68 -3.28
N GLN A 307 7.80 0.72 -2.38
CA GLN A 307 7.00 0.90 -1.16
C GLN A 307 7.65 1.87 -0.16
N ALA A 308 8.99 1.96 -0.18
CA ALA A 308 9.79 2.88 0.62
C ALA A 308 10.05 4.24 -0.05
N GLY A 309 9.55 4.40 -1.28
CA GLY A 309 9.74 5.62 -2.04
C GLY A 309 8.95 6.77 -1.42
N LYS A 310 9.45 7.99 -1.62
CA LYS A 310 8.81 9.21 -1.14
C LYS A 310 7.38 9.32 -1.71
N PRO A 311 6.39 9.80 -0.93
CA PRO A 311 5.07 10.10 -1.44
C PRO A 311 5.11 10.93 -2.73
N GLY A 312 4.55 10.39 -3.82
CA GLY A 312 4.54 11.00 -5.14
C GLY A 312 5.76 10.73 -6.03
N SER A 313 6.77 9.98 -5.57
CA SER A 313 7.97 9.58 -6.34
C SER A 313 8.34 8.11 -6.09
N GLU A 314 7.35 7.28 -5.76
CA GLU A 314 7.53 5.90 -5.29
C GLU A 314 8.32 5.03 -6.29
N VAL A 315 7.94 5.10 -7.57
CA VAL A 315 8.47 4.25 -8.64
C VAL A 315 9.94 4.54 -8.99
N GLU A 316 10.42 5.76 -8.73
CA GLU A 316 11.77 6.20 -9.10
C GLU A 316 12.86 5.32 -8.48
N SER A 317 12.71 4.96 -7.20
CA SER A 317 13.71 4.12 -6.51
C SER A 317 13.75 2.69 -7.08
N GLY A 318 12.61 2.17 -7.54
CA GLY A 318 12.54 0.88 -8.24
C GLY A 318 13.29 0.92 -9.58
N ILE A 319 13.08 1.96 -10.38
CA ILE A 319 13.81 2.17 -11.65
C ILE A 319 15.31 2.26 -11.41
N GLN A 320 15.74 3.03 -10.42
CA GLN A 320 17.16 3.18 -10.07
C GLN A 320 17.81 1.83 -9.75
N PHE A 321 17.14 1.00 -8.93
CA PHE A 321 17.62 -0.33 -8.61
C PHE A 321 17.73 -1.24 -9.86
N CYS A 322 16.72 -1.26 -10.73
CA CYS A 322 16.77 -2.09 -11.95
C CYS A 322 17.87 -1.67 -12.94
N GLN A 323 18.43 -0.47 -12.81
CA GLN A 323 19.55 -0.01 -13.63
C GLN A 323 20.93 -0.43 -13.11
N GLU A 324 21.03 -0.92 -11.86
CA GLU A 324 22.31 -1.28 -11.25
C GLU A 324 23.08 -2.29 -12.12
N THR A 325 24.40 -2.10 -12.21
CA THR A 325 25.29 -2.94 -13.05
C THR A 325 25.47 -4.34 -12.49
N VAL A 326 25.09 -4.57 -11.24
CA VAL A 326 25.18 -5.87 -10.56
C VAL A 326 24.13 -6.88 -11.08
N LEU A 327 23.04 -6.39 -11.67
CA LEU A 327 22.00 -7.23 -12.25
C LEU A 327 22.41 -7.74 -13.64
N SER A 328 22.23 -9.04 -13.88
CA SER A 328 22.32 -9.63 -15.22
C SER A 328 21.20 -9.15 -16.14
N THR A 329 21.31 -9.38 -17.45
CA THR A 329 20.27 -8.98 -18.43
C THR A 329 18.90 -9.56 -18.10
N ASP A 330 18.83 -10.83 -17.72
CA ASP A 330 17.56 -11.51 -17.40
C ASP A 330 16.95 -10.96 -16.10
N GLU A 331 17.80 -10.67 -15.10
CA GLU A 331 17.36 -10.06 -13.84
C GLU A 331 16.88 -8.62 -14.05
N LYS A 332 17.54 -7.85 -14.91
CA LYS A 332 17.08 -6.51 -15.31
C LYS A 332 15.72 -6.57 -15.99
N THR A 333 15.54 -7.53 -16.89
CA THR A 333 14.26 -7.72 -17.59
C THR A 333 13.13 -7.99 -16.59
N ALA A 334 13.30 -8.96 -15.70
CA ALA A 334 12.30 -9.25 -14.67
C ALA A 334 12.05 -8.06 -13.72
N CYS A 335 13.11 -7.36 -13.32
CA CYS A 335 13.01 -6.17 -12.48
C CYS A 335 12.21 -5.06 -13.18
N PHE A 336 12.53 -4.76 -14.44
CA PHE A 336 11.85 -3.73 -15.22
C PHE A 336 10.41 -4.09 -15.54
N ASP A 337 10.12 -5.33 -15.91
CA ASP A 337 8.73 -5.79 -16.15
C ASP A 337 7.86 -5.52 -14.92
N PHE A 338 8.37 -5.82 -13.73
CA PHE A 338 7.70 -5.52 -12.48
C PHE A 338 7.54 -4.01 -12.23
N VAL A 339 8.62 -3.24 -12.36
CA VAL A 339 8.60 -1.79 -12.10
C VAL A 339 7.70 -1.05 -13.10
N PHE A 340 7.71 -1.42 -14.37
CA PHE A 340 6.90 -0.81 -15.41
C PHE A 340 5.42 -1.14 -15.25
N TYR A 341 5.09 -2.38 -14.83
CA TYR A 341 3.73 -2.73 -14.44
C TYR A 341 3.21 -1.80 -13.34
N TRP A 342 4.00 -1.56 -12.28
CA TRP A 342 3.56 -0.63 -11.23
C TRP A 342 3.59 0.84 -11.67
N ASN A 343 4.49 1.21 -12.57
CA ASN A 343 4.53 2.56 -13.14
C ASN A 343 3.24 2.91 -13.87
N SER A 344 2.72 2.02 -14.73
CA SER A 344 1.49 2.26 -15.49
C SER A 344 0.25 2.27 -14.60
N ARG A 345 0.27 1.53 -13.50
CA ARG A 345 -0.82 1.46 -12.52
C ARG A 345 -0.84 2.66 -11.56
N TRP A 346 0.31 3.08 -11.05
CA TRP A 346 0.39 4.06 -9.96
C TRP A 346 0.49 5.50 -10.46
N ASN A 347 1.01 5.70 -11.66
CA ASN A 347 1.21 7.01 -12.22
C ASN A 347 0.27 7.26 -13.39
N VAL A 348 -0.20 8.50 -13.48
CA VAL A 348 -0.90 9.00 -14.66
C VAL A 348 0.01 8.90 -15.88
N PRO A 349 -0.53 8.70 -17.11
CA PRO A 349 0.29 8.44 -18.30
C PRO A 349 1.41 9.45 -18.52
N GLU A 350 1.16 10.76 -18.32
CA GLU A 350 2.18 11.80 -18.47
C GLU A 350 3.37 11.60 -17.52
N LYS A 351 3.10 11.30 -16.25
CA LYS A 351 4.15 11.07 -15.26
C LYS A 351 4.87 9.74 -15.51
N ALA A 352 4.12 8.70 -15.86
CA ALA A 352 4.69 7.40 -16.20
C ALA A 352 5.66 7.51 -17.40
N MET A 353 5.30 8.28 -18.43
CA MET A 353 6.14 8.54 -19.60
C MET A 353 7.43 9.30 -19.23
N LYS A 354 7.33 10.33 -18.39
CA LYS A 354 8.52 11.05 -17.88
C LYS A 354 9.48 10.13 -17.12
N LEU A 355 8.96 9.15 -16.38
CA LEU A 355 9.78 8.15 -15.72
C LEU A 355 10.47 7.22 -16.73
N CYS A 356 9.78 6.82 -17.82
CA CYS A 356 10.40 6.05 -18.90
C CYS A 356 11.54 6.79 -19.59
N ASP A 357 11.56 8.12 -19.58
CA ASP A 357 12.68 8.89 -20.12
C ASP A 357 13.99 8.74 -19.32
N THR A 358 13.89 8.36 -18.04
CA THR A 358 15.05 8.12 -17.17
C THR A 358 15.64 6.71 -17.33
N VAL A 359 14.92 5.82 -18.00
CA VAL A 359 15.33 4.42 -18.22
C VAL A 359 16.39 4.36 -19.32
N THR A 360 17.39 3.49 -19.14
CA THR A 360 18.39 3.18 -20.18
C THR A 360 17.74 2.84 -21.53
N SER A 361 18.41 3.18 -22.64
CA SER A 361 17.88 3.05 -24.00
C SER A 361 17.35 1.65 -24.33
N THR A 362 17.97 0.60 -23.78
CA THR A 362 17.58 -0.80 -24.01
C THR A 362 16.17 -1.14 -23.53
N PHE A 363 15.72 -0.57 -22.40
CA PHE A 363 14.41 -0.90 -21.79
C PHE A 363 13.35 0.20 -21.98
N LYS A 364 13.73 1.32 -22.61
CA LYS A 364 12.87 2.49 -22.75
C LYS A 364 11.61 2.22 -23.60
N SER A 365 11.74 1.49 -24.70
CA SER A 365 10.59 1.14 -25.55
C SER A 365 9.58 0.26 -24.84
N GLU A 366 10.06 -0.67 -24.01
CA GLU A 366 9.22 -1.58 -23.23
C GLU A 366 8.43 -0.82 -22.15
N CYS A 367 9.08 0.12 -21.48
CA CYS A 367 8.42 1.02 -20.53
C CYS A 367 7.25 1.77 -21.17
N TYR A 368 7.45 2.35 -22.36
CA TYR A 368 6.38 3.02 -23.10
C TYR A 368 5.26 2.08 -23.51
N ARG A 369 5.60 0.86 -23.97
CA ARG A 369 4.62 -0.15 -24.35
C ARG A 369 3.67 -0.49 -23.19
N MET A 370 4.19 -0.62 -21.98
CA MET A 370 3.40 -0.94 -20.79
C MET A 370 2.45 0.17 -20.33
N ILE A 371 2.69 1.44 -20.70
CA ILE A 371 1.80 2.56 -20.36
C ILE A 371 0.54 2.57 -21.24
N HIS A 372 0.62 1.96 -22.44
CA HIS A 372 -0.46 1.98 -23.43
C HIS A 372 -1.32 0.71 -23.44
N ASN A 373 -0.96 -0.32 -22.66
CA ASN A 373 -1.78 -1.51 -22.42
C ASN A 373 -2.56 -1.34 -21.12
#